data_AF-A0A9E5RPC1-F1
#
_entry.id   AF-A0A9E5RPC1-F1
#
_cell.length_a   1.000
_cell.length_b   1.000
_cell.length_c   1.000
_cell.angle_alpha   90.00
_cell.angle_beta   90.00
_cell.angle_gamma   90.00
#
_symmetry.space_group_name_H-M   'P 1'
#
loop_
_entity.id
_entity.type
_entity.pdbx_description
1 polymer ?
#
loop_
_entity_poly.entity_id
_entity_poly.type
_entity_poly.pdbx_seq_one_letter_code
_entity_poly.pdbx_strand_id
1 'polypeptide(L)'
;MWLVAIFVCLGWMVSLCLHEFGHAIAAYWGGDTSVKDKGYLTLNPLKYTDPGLSLLLPLFFLLMGGFALPGGAVYINTSKLRNRWWNSAVSAAGCVAELFVVIVLAFIFHAIWNQETFSLERNVENSLYISSIVSIAYVIFLNIYVIFINLLPIPGLDGYGIIQPWLPTAIDKKLTKFSSYGFWILIAALWFYPPFGQFLRDISNSAIALLDIPDLLVVTGGSMFRTHAQYLVLGLIAVLWLFRDKRKDLYRKGTRLISEGKYESAIPIFDQAIASEPSYYRAWLMRGYAFYCMERYEDAQISYNKALELQPDSSDSWYYKGIIFADTHQIDEALSCFHKAIEIQPDYLEALCQRGYLFFLQENYQQALADFEQAIRIDTNNSQAWYGKGDTLAKLQRDEEAIIAYKKVLQLEPKSNAWQI
;
A
#
# COMPACT_ATOMS: atom_id res chain seq x y z
N MET A 1 -29.75 -14.57 11.63
CA MET A 1 -28.88 -15.26 10.65
C MET A 1 -27.65 -14.45 10.27
N TRP A 2 -27.75 -13.15 9.94
CA TRP A 2 -26.58 -12.28 9.68
C TRP A 2 -25.60 -12.18 10.87
N LEU A 3 -26.10 -12.34 12.10
CA LEU A 3 -25.28 -12.41 13.32
C LEU A 3 -24.18 -13.48 13.24
N VAL A 4 -24.41 -14.59 12.53
CA VAL A 4 -23.40 -15.63 12.32
C VAL A 4 -22.18 -15.07 11.60
N ALA A 5 -22.38 -14.26 10.56
CA ALA A 5 -21.27 -13.67 9.82
C ALA A 5 -20.42 -12.75 10.71
N ILE A 6 -21.07 -11.97 11.58
CA ILE A 6 -20.37 -11.08 12.51
C ILE A 6 -19.62 -11.85 13.57
N PHE A 7 -20.26 -12.83 14.22
CA PHE A 7 -19.63 -13.64 15.26
C PHE A 7 -18.45 -14.46 14.71
N VAL A 8 -18.58 -15.02 13.51
CA VAL A 8 -17.47 -15.72 12.85
C VAL A 8 -16.34 -14.75 12.53
N CYS A 9 -16.60 -13.58 11.96
CA CYS A 9 -15.55 -12.58 11.69
C CYS A 9 -14.85 -12.10 12.97
N LEU A 10 -15.60 -11.80 14.04
CA LEU A 10 -15.03 -11.37 15.31
C LEU A 10 -14.21 -12.50 15.96
N GLY A 11 -14.75 -13.71 16.00
CA GLY A 11 -14.04 -14.89 16.51
C GLY A 11 -12.76 -15.18 15.73
N TRP A 12 -12.82 -15.03 14.39
CA TRP A 12 -11.66 -15.17 13.52
C TRP A 12 -10.60 -14.09 13.78
N MET A 13 -11.00 -12.82 13.90
CA MET A 13 -10.08 -11.73 14.21
C MET A 13 -9.37 -11.93 15.55
N VAL A 14 -10.08 -12.41 16.58
CA VAL A 14 -9.49 -12.73 17.89
C VAL A 14 -8.48 -13.88 17.75
N SER A 15 -8.81 -14.92 16.99
CA SER A 15 -7.89 -16.02 16.70
C SER A 15 -6.61 -15.53 16.03
N LEU A 16 -6.71 -14.72 14.97
CA LEU A 16 -5.55 -14.14 14.28
C LEU A 16 -4.68 -13.33 15.23
N CYS A 17 -5.28 -12.47 16.07
CA CYS A 17 -4.52 -11.68 17.04
C CYS A 17 -3.76 -12.58 18.04
N LEU A 18 -4.37 -13.69 18.47
CA LEU A 18 -3.72 -14.66 19.36
C LEU A 18 -2.61 -15.45 18.65
N HIS A 19 -2.79 -15.78 17.38
CA HIS A 19 -1.77 -16.40 16.54
C HIS A 19 -0.51 -15.52 16.46
N GLU A 20 -0.66 -14.25 16.06
CA GLU A 20 0.46 -13.29 15.98
C GLU A 20 1.11 -13.05 17.35
N PHE A 21 0.29 -13.00 18.40
CA PHE A 21 0.76 -12.85 19.77
C PHE A 21 1.57 -14.07 20.23
N GLY A 22 1.19 -15.29 19.82
CA GLY A 22 1.95 -16.51 20.06
C GLY A 22 3.36 -16.41 19.49
N HIS A 23 3.48 -16.04 18.21
CA HIS A 23 4.78 -15.79 17.57
C HIS A 23 5.59 -14.72 18.32
N ALA A 24 4.96 -13.60 18.70
CA ALA A 24 5.62 -12.51 19.40
C ALA A 24 6.13 -12.92 20.78
N ILE A 25 5.37 -13.69 21.56
CA ILE A 25 5.82 -14.22 22.86
C ILE A 25 7.01 -15.14 22.68
N ALA A 26 6.92 -16.10 21.76
CA ALA A 26 8.00 -17.05 21.52
C ALA A 26 9.28 -16.33 21.07
N ALA A 27 9.16 -15.31 20.22
CA ALA A 27 10.29 -14.51 19.76
C ALA A 27 10.90 -13.68 20.90
N TYR A 28 10.05 -13.07 21.74
CA TYR A 28 10.49 -12.28 22.88
C TYR A 28 11.29 -13.13 23.89
N TRP A 29 10.78 -14.32 24.25
CA TRP A 29 11.50 -15.25 25.12
C TRP A 29 12.74 -15.85 24.44
N GLY A 30 12.68 -16.01 23.12
CA GLY A 30 13.79 -16.50 22.30
C GLY A 30 14.93 -15.50 22.12
N GLY A 31 14.72 -14.22 22.46
CA GLY A 31 15.77 -13.18 22.47
C GLY A 31 15.50 -11.96 21.59
N ASP A 32 14.45 -11.97 20.75
CA ASP A 32 14.08 -10.80 19.96
C ASP A 32 13.11 -9.90 20.72
N THR A 33 13.64 -8.95 21.48
CA THR A 33 12.83 -7.97 22.22
C THR A 33 12.19 -6.91 21.32
N SER A 34 12.58 -6.80 20.05
CA SER A 34 12.05 -5.77 19.12
C SER A 34 10.58 -5.97 18.76
N VAL A 35 10.03 -7.17 18.98
CA VAL A 35 8.60 -7.47 18.79
C VAL A 35 7.70 -6.64 19.71
N LYS A 36 8.23 -6.14 20.84
CA LYS A 36 7.51 -5.23 21.75
C LYS A 36 7.23 -3.88 21.09
N ASP A 37 8.26 -3.31 20.47
CA ASP A 37 8.17 -1.98 19.83
C ASP A 37 7.29 -2.02 18.57
N LYS A 38 7.18 -3.20 17.94
CA LYS A 38 6.32 -3.46 16.77
C LYS A 38 4.84 -3.67 17.11
N GLY A 39 4.47 -3.62 18.39
CA GLY A 39 3.08 -3.63 18.84
C GLY A 39 2.39 -5.00 18.92
N TYR A 40 3.04 -6.09 18.48
CA TYR A 40 2.45 -7.43 18.44
C TYR A 40 2.09 -8.00 19.82
N LEU A 41 2.77 -7.56 20.89
CA LEU A 41 2.46 -7.95 22.28
C LEU A 41 1.23 -7.24 22.88
N THR A 42 0.55 -6.36 22.14
CA THR A 42 -0.57 -5.57 22.69
C THR A 42 -1.95 -6.19 22.44
N LEU A 43 -2.03 -7.30 21.68
CA LEU A 43 -3.28 -7.89 21.17
C LEU A 43 -4.19 -6.91 20.41
N ASN A 44 -3.70 -5.69 20.13
CA ASN A 44 -4.43 -4.67 19.41
C ASN A 44 -3.88 -4.61 17.98
N PRO A 45 -4.60 -5.14 16.98
CA PRO A 45 -4.11 -5.22 15.61
C PRO A 45 -3.87 -3.85 14.98
N LEU A 46 -4.52 -2.79 15.48
CA LEU A 46 -4.30 -1.42 15.01
C LEU A 46 -2.92 -0.86 15.36
N LYS A 47 -2.20 -1.49 16.30
CA LYS A 47 -0.83 -1.13 16.69
C LYS A 47 0.23 -1.97 15.99
N TYR A 48 -0.16 -2.94 15.17
CA TYR A 48 0.79 -3.78 14.45
C TYR A 48 1.50 -2.97 13.37
N THR A 49 2.70 -3.40 13.00
CA THR A 49 3.50 -2.70 11.97
C THR A 49 2.81 -2.74 10.61
N ASP A 50 2.20 -3.88 10.25
CA ASP A 50 1.43 -4.08 9.01
C ASP A 50 0.05 -4.70 9.28
N PRO A 51 -0.94 -3.90 9.74
CA PRO A 51 -2.29 -4.41 10.03
C PRO A 51 -2.99 -4.98 8.77
N GLY A 52 -2.56 -4.52 7.59
CA GLY A 52 -3.07 -5.02 6.31
C GLY A 52 -2.77 -6.50 6.08
N LEU A 53 -1.54 -6.93 6.34
CA LEU A 53 -1.12 -8.32 6.13
C LEU A 53 -1.58 -9.21 7.28
N SER A 54 -1.53 -8.74 8.53
CA SER A 54 -1.88 -9.57 9.70
C SER A 54 -3.38 -9.71 9.95
N LEU A 55 -4.23 -8.80 9.43
CA LEU A 55 -5.67 -8.82 9.72
C LEU A 55 -6.54 -8.68 8.47
N LEU A 56 -6.28 -7.68 7.63
CA LEU A 56 -7.17 -7.39 6.49
C LEU A 56 -7.13 -8.49 5.43
N LEU A 57 -5.93 -8.99 5.10
CA LEU A 57 -5.77 -10.01 4.07
C LEU A 57 -6.43 -11.36 4.49
N PRO A 58 -6.17 -11.93 5.68
CA PRO A 58 -6.85 -13.16 6.10
C PRO A 58 -8.37 -13.00 6.20
N LEU A 59 -8.85 -11.86 6.71
CA LEU A 59 -10.28 -11.56 6.79
C LEU A 59 -10.92 -11.44 5.41
N PHE A 60 -10.23 -10.84 4.45
CA PHE A 60 -10.68 -10.74 3.06
C PHE A 60 -10.85 -12.13 2.42
N PHE A 61 -9.88 -13.03 2.57
CA PHE A 61 -9.98 -14.40 2.05
C PHE A 61 -11.07 -15.22 2.73
N LEU A 62 -11.26 -15.03 4.04
CA LEU A 62 -12.37 -15.63 4.77
C LEU A 62 -13.70 -15.16 4.18
N LEU A 63 -13.86 -13.86 3.94
CA LEU A 63 -15.10 -13.29 3.39
C LEU A 63 -15.37 -13.69 1.93
N MET A 64 -14.33 -13.90 1.13
CA MET A 64 -14.43 -14.24 -0.31
C MET A 64 -14.80 -15.70 -0.59
N GLY A 65 -14.70 -16.60 0.37
CA GLY A 65 -14.99 -18.02 0.12
C GLY A 65 -14.99 -18.95 1.33
N GLY A 66 -14.86 -18.42 2.54
CA GLY A 66 -14.73 -19.21 3.76
C GLY A 66 -13.37 -19.88 3.92
N PHE A 67 -12.35 -19.46 3.17
CA PHE A 67 -10.99 -19.94 3.33
C PHE A 67 -10.33 -19.16 4.45
N ALA A 68 -10.14 -19.83 5.58
CA ALA A 68 -9.31 -19.29 6.64
C ALA A 68 -7.84 -19.40 6.19
N LEU A 69 -7.17 -18.25 6.17
CA LEU A 69 -5.73 -18.14 5.98
C LEU A 69 -5.10 -17.76 7.31
N PRO A 70 -3.89 -18.21 7.61
CA PRO A 70 -3.18 -17.77 8.80
C PRO A 70 -2.94 -16.26 8.83
N GLY A 71 -2.54 -15.79 10.01
CA GLY A 71 -2.00 -14.47 10.19
C GLY A 71 -0.85 -14.15 9.22
N GLY A 72 -0.58 -12.86 9.06
CA GLY A 72 0.49 -12.37 8.21
C GLY A 72 1.79 -12.23 9.01
N ALA A 73 2.90 -12.68 8.44
CA ALA A 73 4.21 -12.80 9.11
C ALA A 73 4.52 -11.69 10.13
N VAL A 74 4.61 -12.05 11.42
CA VAL A 74 5.26 -11.21 12.43
C VAL A 74 6.70 -10.96 12.00
N TYR A 75 7.12 -9.70 11.96
CA TYR A 75 8.53 -9.37 11.71
C TYR A 75 9.39 -9.78 12.90
N ILE A 76 10.00 -10.96 12.80
CA ILE A 76 10.89 -11.51 13.83
C ILE A 76 12.32 -11.48 13.32
N ASN A 77 13.22 -10.95 14.14
CA ASN A 77 14.64 -10.97 13.84
C ASN A 77 15.26 -12.30 14.26
N THR A 78 15.26 -13.27 13.35
CA THR A 78 15.78 -14.63 13.58
C THR A 78 17.25 -14.66 13.99
N SER A 79 18.06 -13.66 13.60
CA SER A 79 19.46 -13.56 14.00
C SER A 79 19.66 -13.28 15.49
N LYS A 80 18.65 -12.70 16.16
CA LYS A 80 18.67 -12.43 17.60
C LYS A 80 18.20 -13.61 18.45
N LEU A 81 17.66 -14.67 17.82
CA LEU A 81 17.19 -15.84 18.53
C LEU A 81 18.36 -16.68 19.05
N ARG A 82 18.25 -17.13 20.30
CA ARG A 82 19.34 -17.79 21.04
C ARG A 82 19.90 -19.04 20.36
N ASN A 83 19.06 -19.84 19.70
CA ASN A 83 19.46 -21.08 19.05
C ASN A 83 18.45 -21.55 17.98
N ARG A 84 18.76 -22.66 17.32
CA ARG A 84 17.90 -23.28 16.28
C ARG A 84 16.54 -23.76 16.83
N TRP A 85 16.50 -24.22 18.08
CA TRP A 85 15.26 -24.61 18.74
C TRP A 85 14.29 -23.44 18.87
N TRP A 86 14.79 -22.24 19.19
CA TRP A 86 13.98 -21.03 19.25
C TRP A 86 13.45 -20.60 17.88
N ASN A 87 14.20 -20.85 16.80
CA ASN A 87 13.68 -20.61 15.44
C ASN A 87 12.48 -21.52 15.14
N SER A 88 12.60 -22.82 15.42
CA SER A 88 11.47 -23.77 15.26
C SER A 88 10.31 -23.46 16.20
N ALA A 89 10.60 -23.10 17.46
CA ALA A 89 9.58 -22.81 18.46
C ALA A 89 8.77 -21.56 18.14
N VAL A 90 9.43 -20.53 17.60
CA VAL A 90 8.77 -19.33 17.09
C VAL A 90 7.80 -19.69 15.99
N SER A 91 8.21 -20.48 14.99
CA SER A 91 7.31 -20.91 13.91
C SER A 91 6.19 -21.82 14.40
N ALA A 92 6.43 -22.68 15.40
CA ALA A 92 5.36 -23.50 15.98
C ALA A 92 4.35 -22.70 16.83
N ALA A 93 4.72 -21.50 17.31
CA ALA A 93 3.93 -20.77 18.29
C ALA A 93 2.56 -20.32 17.75
N GLY A 94 2.45 -19.99 16.46
CA GLY A 94 1.18 -19.66 15.81
C GLY A 94 0.19 -20.84 15.87
N CYS A 95 0.62 -22.02 15.44
CA CYS A 95 -0.17 -23.26 15.51
C CYS A 95 -0.56 -23.62 16.96
N VAL A 96 0.35 -23.41 17.93
CA VAL A 96 0.06 -23.67 19.36
C VAL A 96 -0.97 -22.69 19.90
N ALA A 97 -0.91 -21.41 19.51
CA ALA A 97 -1.90 -20.41 19.89
C ALA A 97 -3.28 -20.73 19.30
N GLU A 98 -3.35 -21.16 18.04
CA GLU A 98 -4.59 -21.62 17.41
C GLU A 98 -5.17 -22.85 18.13
N LEU A 99 -4.32 -23.82 18.49
CA LEU A 99 -4.75 -24.98 19.26
C LEU A 99 -5.31 -24.59 20.65
N PHE A 100 -4.68 -23.61 21.31
CA PHE A 100 -5.20 -23.06 22.55
C PHE A 100 -6.58 -22.42 22.36
N VAL A 101 -6.78 -21.66 21.29
CA VAL A 101 -8.09 -21.08 20.93
C VAL A 101 -9.12 -22.18 20.71
N VAL A 102 -8.77 -23.26 19.99
CA VAL A 102 -9.65 -24.41 19.78
C VAL A 102 -10.10 -25.02 21.09
N ILE A 103 -9.18 -25.26 22.02
CA ILE A 103 -9.50 -25.87 23.33
C ILE A 103 -10.43 -24.96 24.14
N VAL A 104 -10.15 -23.65 24.19
CA VAL A 104 -10.97 -22.68 24.92
C VAL A 104 -12.37 -22.59 24.32
N LEU A 105 -12.48 -22.47 23.00
CA LEU A 105 -13.77 -22.41 22.32
C LEU A 105 -14.54 -23.72 22.42
N ALA A 106 -13.88 -24.88 22.38
CA ALA A 106 -14.51 -26.17 22.60
C ALA A 106 -15.08 -26.26 24.02
N PHE A 107 -14.35 -25.81 25.05
CA PHE A 107 -14.88 -25.76 26.41
C PHE A 107 -16.14 -24.88 26.50
N ILE A 108 -16.10 -23.68 25.92
CA ILE A 108 -17.26 -22.77 25.85
C ILE A 108 -18.42 -23.41 25.10
N PHE A 109 -18.14 -24.10 23.99
CA PHE A 109 -19.14 -24.81 23.20
C PHE A 109 -19.88 -25.84 24.04
N HIS A 110 -19.16 -26.72 24.75
CA HIS A 110 -19.78 -27.76 25.58
C HIS A 110 -20.55 -27.19 26.78
N ALA A 111 -20.14 -26.04 27.30
CA ALA A 111 -20.86 -25.38 28.39
C ALA A 111 -22.22 -24.81 27.95
N ILE A 112 -22.39 -24.48 26.67
CA ILE A 112 -23.58 -23.82 26.12
C ILE A 112 -24.43 -24.78 25.27
N TRP A 113 -23.83 -25.84 24.72
CA TRP A 113 -24.49 -26.80 23.85
C TRP A 113 -25.60 -27.56 24.57
N ASN A 114 -26.82 -27.48 24.03
CA ASN A 114 -27.98 -28.21 24.48
C ASN A 114 -28.80 -28.66 23.26
N GLN A 115 -28.93 -29.97 23.09
CA GLN A 115 -29.62 -30.58 21.96
C GLN A 115 -31.12 -30.24 21.94
N GLU A 116 -31.79 -30.16 23.09
CA GLU A 116 -33.21 -29.85 23.19
C GLU A 116 -33.46 -28.40 22.74
N THR A 117 -32.71 -27.45 23.30
CA THR A 117 -32.80 -26.03 22.93
C THR A 117 -32.49 -25.83 21.45
N PHE A 118 -31.48 -26.52 20.92
CA PHE A 118 -31.16 -26.47 19.50
C PHE A 118 -32.33 -26.95 18.63
N SER A 119 -32.96 -28.06 19.00
CA SER A 119 -34.10 -28.61 18.24
C SER A 119 -35.33 -27.69 18.23
N LEU A 120 -35.57 -26.99 19.35
CA LEU A 120 -36.69 -26.06 19.52
C LEU A 120 -36.48 -24.76 18.76
N GLU A 121 -35.26 -24.23 18.80
CA GLU A 121 -34.95 -22.90 18.25
C GLU A 121 -34.43 -22.92 16.81
N ARG A 122 -34.16 -24.09 16.22
CA ARG A 122 -33.56 -24.19 14.88
C ARG A 122 -34.33 -23.42 13.79
N ASN A 123 -35.65 -23.32 13.92
CA ASN A 123 -36.52 -22.63 12.97
C ASN A 123 -36.86 -21.19 13.39
N VAL A 124 -36.37 -20.73 14.54
CA VAL A 124 -36.60 -19.36 15.02
C VAL A 124 -35.67 -18.41 14.26
N GLU A 125 -36.25 -17.53 13.46
CA GLU A 125 -35.49 -16.48 12.79
C GLU A 125 -34.75 -15.62 13.82
N ASN A 126 -33.45 -15.43 13.61
CA ASN A 126 -32.58 -14.62 14.46
C ASN A 126 -32.43 -15.11 15.92
N SER A 127 -32.63 -16.40 16.21
CA SER A 127 -32.20 -16.95 17.50
C SER A 127 -30.72 -16.62 17.75
N LEU A 128 -30.47 -15.90 18.86
CA LEU A 128 -29.13 -15.55 19.31
C LEU A 128 -28.37 -16.81 19.74
N TYR A 129 -29.08 -17.77 20.35
CA TYR A 129 -28.53 -19.05 20.76
C TYR A 129 -28.01 -19.85 19.55
N ILE A 130 -28.88 -20.09 18.55
CA ILE A 130 -28.51 -20.79 17.32
C ILE A 130 -27.37 -20.06 16.62
N SER A 131 -27.46 -18.73 16.49
CA SER A 131 -26.42 -17.95 15.82
C SER A 131 -25.07 -18.07 16.55
N SER A 132 -25.06 -18.08 17.87
CA SER A 132 -23.83 -18.19 18.68
C SER A 132 -23.23 -19.59 18.57
N ILE A 133 -24.04 -20.63 18.73
CA ILE A 133 -23.53 -22.01 18.83
C ILE A 133 -22.98 -22.52 17.48
N VAL A 134 -23.64 -22.21 16.36
CA VAL A 134 -23.13 -22.56 15.03
C VAL A 134 -21.92 -21.71 14.63
N SER A 135 -21.83 -20.47 15.13
CA SER A 135 -20.65 -19.62 14.91
C SER A 135 -19.44 -20.17 15.66
N ILE A 136 -19.59 -20.55 16.93
CA ILE A 136 -18.50 -21.14 17.73
C ILE A 136 -18.03 -22.44 17.08
N ALA A 137 -18.95 -23.34 16.73
CA ALA A 137 -18.61 -24.60 16.05
C ALA A 137 -17.84 -24.35 14.74
N TYR A 138 -18.30 -23.39 13.93
CA TYR A 138 -17.63 -23.06 12.67
C TYR A 138 -16.27 -22.38 12.89
N VAL A 139 -16.13 -21.48 13.86
CA VAL A 139 -14.84 -20.86 14.21
C VAL A 139 -13.85 -21.92 14.70
N ILE A 140 -14.28 -22.88 15.51
CA ILE A 140 -13.42 -24.01 15.93
C ILE A 140 -12.92 -24.78 14.71
N PHE A 141 -13.82 -25.10 13.78
CA PHE A 141 -13.44 -25.75 12.52
C PHE A 141 -12.44 -24.91 11.71
N LEU A 142 -12.64 -23.60 11.57
CA LEU A 142 -11.72 -22.72 10.86
C LEU A 142 -10.32 -22.70 11.49
N ASN A 143 -10.23 -22.68 12.83
CA ASN A 143 -8.95 -22.73 13.53
C ASN A 143 -8.23 -24.07 13.28
N ILE A 144 -8.94 -25.19 13.42
CA ILE A 144 -8.38 -26.52 13.13
C ILE A 144 -7.90 -26.61 11.68
N TYR A 145 -8.71 -26.11 10.75
CA TYR A 145 -8.38 -26.07 9.31
C TYR A 145 -7.10 -25.28 9.04
N VAL A 146 -6.93 -24.13 9.69
CA VAL A 146 -5.71 -23.31 9.55
C VAL A 146 -4.49 -23.95 10.19
N ILE A 147 -4.63 -24.64 11.33
CA ILE A 147 -3.51 -25.41 11.92
C ILE A 147 -2.97 -26.41 10.89
N PHE A 148 -3.85 -27.15 10.20
CA PHE A 148 -3.41 -28.11 9.18
C PHE A 148 -2.78 -27.45 7.96
N ILE A 149 -3.27 -26.28 7.53
CA ILE A 149 -2.63 -25.50 6.46
C ILE A 149 -1.25 -25.03 6.92
N ASN A 150 -1.14 -24.46 8.12
CA ASN A 150 0.08 -23.90 8.66
C ASN A 150 1.16 -24.96 8.84
N LEU A 151 0.81 -26.18 9.23
CA LEU A 151 1.75 -27.28 9.39
C LEU A 151 2.28 -27.85 8.07
N LEU A 152 1.77 -27.41 6.91
CA LEU A 152 2.32 -27.84 5.62
C LEU A 152 3.78 -27.35 5.49
N PRO A 153 4.69 -28.19 4.97
CA PRO A 153 6.11 -27.84 4.81
C PRO A 153 6.34 -26.96 3.57
N ILE A 154 5.55 -25.89 3.43
CA ILE A 154 5.60 -24.94 2.31
C ILE A 154 6.33 -23.68 2.78
N PRO A 155 7.38 -23.22 2.08
CA PRO A 155 8.06 -21.98 2.40
C PRO A 155 7.09 -20.79 2.48
N GLY A 156 7.14 -20.06 3.60
CA GLY A 156 6.21 -18.98 3.92
C GLY A 156 5.13 -19.36 4.93
N LEU A 157 4.97 -20.64 5.25
CA LEU A 157 4.12 -21.13 6.34
C LEU A 157 4.95 -21.57 7.55
N ASP A 158 4.30 -21.62 8.71
CA ASP A 158 4.88 -22.04 9.98
C ASP A 158 5.53 -23.42 9.94
N GLY A 159 4.89 -24.39 9.29
CA GLY A 159 5.33 -25.78 9.19
C GLY A 159 6.70 -25.91 8.52
N TYR A 160 6.96 -25.09 7.49
CA TYR A 160 8.30 -24.99 6.92
C TYR A 160 9.29 -24.38 7.92
N GLY A 161 8.92 -23.30 8.60
CA GLY A 161 9.75 -22.66 9.63
C GLY A 161 10.11 -23.57 10.81
N ILE A 162 9.25 -24.53 11.15
CA ILE A 162 9.52 -25.55 12.19
C ILE A 162 10.71 -26.42 11.77
N ILE A 163 10.73 -26.90 10.52
CA ILE A 163 11.74 -27.84 10.02
C ILE A 163 12.98 -27.15 9.43
N GLN A 164 12.84 -25.91 8.96
CA GLN A 164 13.87 -25.16 8.24
C GLN A 164 15.23 -25.10 8.97
N PRO A 165 15.32 -24.84 10.30
CA PRO A 165 16.59 -24.77 11.01
C PRO A 165 17.39 -26.09 11.02
N TRP A 166 16.72 -27.20 10.68
CA TRP A 166 17.26 -28.55 10.69
C TRP A 166 17.59 -29.06 9.29
N LEU A 167 17.20 -28.34 8.24
CA LEU A 167 17.48 -28.71 6.87
C LEU A 167 18.97 -28.48 6.52
N PRO A 168 19.58 -29.37 5.71
CA PRO A 168 20.88 -29.11 5.10
C PRO A 168 20.85 -27.81 4.28
N THR A 169 21.91 -27.01 4.38
CA THR A 169 22.02 -25.69 3.74
C THR A 169 21.80 -25.71 2.22
N ALA A 170 22.17 -26.81 1.55
CA ALA A 170 21.93 -27.00 0.12
C ALA A 170 20.44 -27.15 -0.23
N ILE A 171 19.64 -27.77 0.65
CA ILE A 171 18.20 -27.97 0.47
C ILE A 171 17.47 -26.67 0.80
N ASP A 172 17.82 -26.04 1.93
CA ASP A 172 17.21 -24.76 2.35
C ASP A 172 17.42 -23.66 1.29
N LYS A 173 18.64 -23.51 0.73
CA LYS A 173 18.88 -22.55 -0.37
C LYS A 173 18.05 -22.81 -1.63
N LYS A 174 17.75 -24.08 -1.94
CA LYS A 174 16.90 -24.43 -3.08
C LYS A 174 15.44 -24.12 -2.79
N LEU A 175 14.95 -24.47 -1.60
CA LEU A 175 13.55 -24.27 -1.22
C LEU A 175 13.22 -22.79 -0.97
N THR A 176 14.13 -22.04 -0.37
CA THR A 176 13.98 -20.58 -0.19
C THR A 176 13.92 -19.81 -1.50
N LYS A 177 14.53 -20.32 -2.59
CA LYS A 177 14.35 -19.72 -3.93
C LYS A 177 12.88 -19.77 -4.40
N PHE A 178 12.11 -20.73 -3.92
CA PHE A 178 10.70 -20.90 -4.25
C PHE A 178 9.76 -20.26 -3.21
N SER A 179 10.28 -19.58 -2.18
CA SER A 179 9.45 -19.00 -1.12
C SER A 179 8.50 -17.91 -1.59
N SER A 180 8.88 -17.17 -2.63
CA SER A 180 8.02 -16.18 -3.27
C SER A 180 6.78 -16.79 -3.96
N TYR A 181 6.81 -18.09 -4.27
CA TYR A 181 5.74 -18.79 -4.98
C TYR A 181 4.94 -19.75 -4.08
N GLY A 182 5.48 -20.16 -2.92
CA GLY A 182 4.85 -21.15 -2.03
C GLY A 182 3.41 -20.80 -1.64
N PHE A 183 3.20 -19.54 -1.25
CA PHE A 183 1.87 -19.01 -0.93
C PHE A 183 0.88 -19.10 -2.12
N TRP A 184 1.33 -18.74 -3.32
CA TRP A 184 0.49 -18.79 -4.53
C TRP A 184 0.19 -20.22 -4.97
N ILE A 185 1.14 -21.15 -4.79
CA ILE A 185 0.94 -22.58 -5.06
C ILE A 185 -0.12 -23.15 -4.11
N LEU A 186 -0.09 -22.78 -2.82
CA LEU A 186 -1.12 -23.18 -1.86
C LEU A 186 -2.51 -22.69 -2.30
N ILE A 187 -2.64 -21.41 -2.62
CA ILE A 187 -3.91 -20.84 -3.09
C ILE A 187 -4.39 -21.58 -4.36
N ALA A 188 -3.48 -21.79 -5.32
CA ALA A 188 -3.82 -22.50 -6.55
C ALA A 188 -4.27 -23.94 -6.30
N ALA A 189 -3.63 -24.66 -5.38
CA ALA A 189 -4.02 -26.01 -4.98
C ALA A 189 -5.40 -26.02 -4.31
N LEU A 190 -5.69 -25.06 -3.44
CA LEU A 190 -6.98 -24.95 -2.76
C LEU A 190 -8.14 -24.63 -3.72
N TRP A 191 -7.91 -23.82 -4.76
CA TRP A 191 -8.95 -23.38 -5.71
C TRP A 191 -9.11 -24.27 -6.93
N PHE A 192 -8.01 -24.67 -7.56
CA PHE A 192 -8.04 -25.37 -8.84
C PHE A 192 -7.93 -26.88 -8.71
N TYR A 193 -7.60 -27.39 -7.52
CA TYR A 193 -7.50 -28.82 -7.27
C TYR A 193 -8.41 -29.26 -6.11
N PRO A 194 -9.71 -29.49 -6.39
CA PRO A 194 -10.71 -29.86 -5.38
C PRO A 194 -10.32 -31.01 -4.44
N PRO A 195 -9.64 -32.09 -4.88
CA PRO A 195 -9.26 -33.17 -3.98
C PRO A 195 -8.38 -32.73 -2.81
N PHE A 196 -7.50 -31.74 -3.00
CA PHE A 196 -6.64 -31.23 -1.93
C PHE A 196 -7.43 -30.43 -0.90
N GLY A 197 -8.34 -29.56 -1.35
CA GLY A 197 -9.23 -28.84 -0.46
C GLY A 197 -10.21 -29.76 0.30
N GLN A 198 -10.60 -30.90 -0.31
CA GLN A 198 -11.42 -31.91 0.35
C GLN A 198 -10.61 -32.68 1.41
N PHE A 199 -9.39 -33.11 1.07
CA PHE A 199 -8.49 -33.77 2.02
C PHE A 199 -8.26 -32.96 3.31
N LEU A 200 -7.98 -31.66 3.18
CA LEU A 200 -7.80 -30.78 4.35
C LEU A 200 -9.09 -30.67 5.17
N ARG A 201 -10.26 -30.65 4.52
CA ARG A 201 -11.55 -30.64 5.22
C ARG A 201 -11.82 -31.95 5.95
N ASP A 202 -11.53 -33.09 5.32
CA ASP A 202 -11.78 -34.42 5.89
C ASP A 202 -10.94 -34.64 7.16
N ILE A 203 -9.66 -34.24 7.12
CA ILE A 203 -8.79 -34.28 8.31
C ILE A 203 -9.31 -33.33 9.39
N SER A 204 -9.72 -32.12 9.01
CA SER A 204 -10.27 -31.13 9.96
C SER A 204 -11.56 -31.64 10.62
N ASN A 205 -12.45 -32.27 9.84
CA ASN A 205 -13.69 -32.89 10.33
C ASN A 205 -13.40 -34.05 11.28
N SER A 206 -12.35 -34.84 10.99
CA SER A 206 -11.91 -35.92 11.89
C SER A 206 -11.45 -35.35 13.23
N ALA A 207 -10.73 -34.22 13.23
CA ALA A 207 -10.33 -33.54 14.47
C ALA A 207 -11.52 -32.89 15.21
N ILE A 208 -12.51 -32.36 14.49
CA ILE A 208 -13.78 -31.88 15.08
C ILE A 208 -14.53 -33.00 15.78
N ALA A 209 -14.59 -34.20 15.17
CA ALA A 209 -15.23 -35.36 15.77
C ALA A 209 -14.56 -35.79 17.09
N LEU A 210 -13.23 -35.63 17.21
CA LEU A 210 -12.52 -35.88 18.47
C LEU A 210 -12.89 -34.91 19.59
N LEU A 211 -13.42 -33.73 19.24
CA LEU A 211 -13.93 -32.73 20.18
C LEU A 211 -15.42 -32.92 20.48
N ASP A 212 -16.07 -33.97 19.97
CA ASP A 212 -17.50 -34.25 20.19
C ASP A 212 -18.44 -33.11 19.72
N ILE A 213 -18.00 -32.33 18.72
CA ILE A 213 -18.77 -31.25 18.13
C ILE A 213 -19.56 -31.79 16.92
N PRO A 214 -20.91 -31.64 16.88
CA PRO A 214 -21.70 -32.16 15.77
C PRO A 214 -21.36 -31.50 14.42
N ASP A 215 -21.04 -32.31 13.42
CA ASP A 215 -20.73 -31.86 12.05
C ASP A 215 -21.84 -30.99 11.44
N LEU A 216 -23.10 -31.30 11.75
CA LEU A 216 -24.26 -30.51 11.32
C LEU A 216 -24.14 -29.04 11.69
N LEU A 217 -23.59 -28.70 12.87
CA LEU A 217 -23.43 -27.32 13.32
C LEU A 217 -22.35 -26.59 12.54
N VAL A 218 -21.24 -27.28 12.26
CA VAL A 218 -20.14 -26.76 11.45
C VAL A 218 -20.62 -26.46 10.04
N VAL A 219 -21.32 -27.42 9.41
CA VAL A 219 -21.89 -27.26 8.07
C VAL A 219 -22.92 -26.13 8.03
N THR A 220 -23.81 -26.07 9.03
CA THR A 220 -24.84 -25.03 9.13
C THR A 220 -24.21 -23.64 9.32
N GLY A 221 -23.26 -23.51 10.24
CA GLY A 221 -22.53 -22.26 10.49
C GLY A 221 -21.77 -21.78 9.26
N GLY A 222 -21.06 -22.67 8.57
CA GLY A 222 -20.33 -22.35 7.34
C GLY A 222 -21.24 -21.95 6.18
N SER A 223 -22.40 -22.60 6.03
CA SER A 223 -23.41 -22.21 5.04
C SER A 223 -23.99 -20.83 5.34
N MET A 224 -24.40 -20.59 6.59
CA MET A 224 -24.95 -19.29 7.00
C MET A 224 -23.93 -18.16 6.86
N PHE A 225 -22.67 -18.42 7.21
CA PHE A 225 -21.56 -17.49 7.03
C PHE A 225 -21.42 -17.10 5.56
N ARG A 226 -21.28 -18.07 4.64
CA ARG A 226 -21.09 -17.81 3.21
C ARG A 226 -22.23 -16.99 2.60
N THR A 227 -23.48 -17.29 2.97
CA THR A 227 -24.65 -16.54 2.49
C THR A 227 -24.59 -15.05 2.86
N HIS A 228 -24.03 -14.72 4.03
CA HIS A 228 -24.04 -13.36 4.56
C HIS A 228 -22.70 -12.61 4.46
N ALA A 229 -21.59 -13.33 4.26
CA ALA A 229 -20.25 -12.76 4.14
C ALA A 229 -20.17 -11.73 2.98
N GLN A 230 -20.84 -12.00 1.86
CA GLN A 230 -20.94 -11.07 0.73
C GLN A 230 -21.54 -9.71 1.12
N TYR A 231 -22.52 -9.67 2.03
CA TYR A 231 -23.12 -8.42 2.48
C TYR A 231 -22.17 -7.62 3.37
N LEU A 232 -21.32 -8.29 4.15
CA LEU A 232 -20.26 -7.62 4.92
C LEU A 232 -19.21 -7.00 4.00
N VAL A 233 -18.82 -7.69 2.92
CA VAL A 233 -17.89 -7.16 1.91
C VAL A 233 -18.50 -5.94 1.22
N LEU A 234 -19.75 -6.04 0.76
CA LEU A 234 -20.46 -4.91 0.14
C LEU A 234 -20.63 -3.74 1.11
N GLY A 235 -20.92 -4.02 2.38
CA GLY A 235 -20.99 -3.02 3.44
C GLY A 235 -19.66 -2.30 3.64
N LEU A 236 -18.54 -3.04 3.70
CA LEU A 236 -17.20 -2.46 3.81
C LEU A 236 -16.86 -1.59 2.59
N ILE A 237 -17.16 -2.07 1.38
CA ILE A 237 -16.95 -1.29 0.14
C ILE A 237 -17.80 -0.02 0.16
N ALA A 238 -19.06 -0.10 0.59
CA ALA A 238 -19.95 1.06 0.70
C ALA A 238 -19.43 2.09 1.72
N VAL A 239 -18.93 1.64 2.87
CA VAL A 239 -18.29 2.50 3.87
C VAL A 239 -17.05 3.17 3.28
N LEU A 240 -16.13 2.41 2.66
CA LEU A 240 -14.94 2.96 2.03
C LEU A 240 -15.28 3.95 0.91
N TRP A 241 -16.35 3.69 0.15
CA TRP A 241 -16.84 4.61 -0.88
C TRP A 241 -17.45 5.88 -0.29
N LEU A 242 -18.17 5.78 0.84
CA LEU A 242 -18.79 6.91 1.53
C LEU A 242 -17.75 7.84 2.17
N PHE A 243 -16.67 7.26 2.71
CA PHE A 243 -15.53 7.99 3.27
C PHE A 243 -14.43 8.30 2.23
N ARG A 244 -14.67 8.04 0.95
CA ARG A 244 -13.71 8.31 -0.12
C ARG A 244 -13.48 9.81 -0.27
N ASP A 245 -12.21 10.20 -0.31
CA ASP A 245 -11.81 11.59 -0.53
C ASP A 245 -12.09 12.01 -1.98
N LYS A 246 -13.29 12.55 -2.23
CA LYS A 246 -13.76 12.99 -3.55
C LYS A 246 -12.80 13.98 -4.22
N ARG A 247 -12.06 14.77 -3.43
CA ARG A 247 -11.10 15.78 -3.94
C ARG A 247 -9.94 15.11 -4.64
N LYS A 248 -9.36 14.08 -4.01
CA LYS A 248 -8.26 13.30 -4.58
C LYS A 248 -8.70 12.58 -5.85
N ASP A 249 -9.93 12.09 -5.90
CA ASP A 249 -10.46 11.42 -7.08
C ASP A 249 -10.68 12.39 -8.25
N LEU A 250 -11.29 13.54 -8.00
CA LEU A 250 -11.45 14.58 -9.02
C LEU A 250 -10.08 15.08 -9.51
N TYR A 251 -9.14 15.30 -8.60
CA TYR A 251 -7.77 15.68 -8.95
C TYR A 251 -7.05 14.62 -9.81
N ARG A 252 -7.13 13.34 -9.44
CA ARG A 252 -6.57 12.23 -10.23
C ARG A 252 -7.21 12.13 -11.61
N LYS A 253 -8.52 12.34 -11.69
CA LYS A 253 -9.25 12.35 -12.96
C LYS A 253 -8.82 13.52 -13.85
N GLY A 254 -8.71 14.72 -13.28
CA GLY A 254 -8.26 15.91 -14.00
C GLY A 254 -6.82 15.76 -14.50
N THR A 255 -5.90 15.35 -13.64
CA THR A 255 -4.49 15.11 -14.00
C THR A 255 -4.32 14.02 -15.07
N ARG A 256 -5.15 12.97 -15.05
CA ARG A 256 -5.19 11.99 -16.15
C ARG A 256 -5.58 12.63 -17.47
N LEU A 257 -6.61 13.49 -17.49
CA LEU A 257 -7.01 14.20 -18.71
C LEU A 257 -5.90 15.12 -19.23
N ILE A 258 -5.16 15.79 -18.32
CA ILE A 258 -3.94 16.55 -18.67
C ILE A 258 -2.91 15.65 -19.36
N SER A 259 -2.62 14.47 -18.80
CA SER A 259 -1.66 13.53 -19.41
C SER A 259 -2.10 12.97 -20.77
N GLU A 260 -3.41 12.97 -21.04
CA GLU A 260 -3.99 12.60 -22.33
C GLU A 260 -4.04 13.80 -23.32
N GLY A 261 -3.53 14.97 -22.94
CA GLY A 261 -3.59 16.21 -23.73
C GLY A 261 -4.98 16.84 -23.82
N LYS A 262 -5.95 16.37 -23.03
CA LYS A 262 -7.35 16.82 -23.06
C LYS A 262 -7.59 17.96 -22.07
N TYR A 263 -6.91 19.09 -22.29
CA TYR A 263 -6.92 20.24 -21.38
C TYR A 263 -8.32 20.83 -21.17
N GLU A 264 -9.09 21.00 -22.26
CA GLU A 264 -10.45 21.55 -22.21
C GLU A 264 -11.40 20.70 -21.34
N SER A 265 -11.26 19.37 -21.42
CA SER A 265 -12.06 18.45 -20.60
C SER A 265 -11.58 18.39 -19.14
N ALA A 266 -10.32 18.75 -18.86
CA ALA A 266 -9.77 18.72 -17.51
C ALA A 266 -10.27 19.88 -16.64
N ILE A 267 -10.46 21.07 -17.23
CA ILE A 267 -10.93 22.28 -16.54
C ILE A 267 -12.23 22.04 -15.73
N PRO A 268 -13.34 21.54 -16.30
CA PRO A 268 -14.58 21.34 -15.55
C PRO A 268 -14.43 20.31 -14.42
N ILE A 269 -13.48 19.37 -14.52
CA ILE A 269 -13.17 18.42 -13.44
C ILE A 269 -12.44 19.12 -12.29
N PHE A 270 -11.50 20.02 -12.59
CA PHE A 270 -10.87 20.84 -11.55
C PHE A 270 -11.84 21.86 -10.94
N ASP A 271 -12.75 22.46 -11.73
CA ASP A 271 -13.81 23.32 -11.21
C ASP A 271 -14.70 22.57 -10.21
N GLN A 272 -15.06 21.31 -10.50
CA GLN A 272 -15.78 20.46 -9.55
C GLN A 272 -14.95 20.18 -8.28
N ALA A 273 -13.64 19.95 -8.41
CA ALA A 273 -12.76 19.74 -7.26
C ALA A 273 -12.70 20.98 -6.36
N ILE A 274 -12.59 22.17 -6.98
CA ILE A 274 -12.58 23.46 -6.31
C ILE A 274 -13.94 23.78 -5.68
N ALA A 275 -15.05 23.51 -6.36
CA ALA A 275 -16.39 23.72 -5.81
C ALA A 275 -16.65 22.82 -4.58
N SER A 276 -16.11 21.60 -4.60
CA SER A 276 -16.18 20.69 -3.44
C SER A 276 -15.29 21.14 -2.29
N GLU A 277 -14.11 21.68 -2.57
CA GLU A 277 -13.23 22.25 -1.56
C GLU A 277 -12.39 23.41 -2.12
N PRO A 278 -12.79 24.66 -1.84
CA PRO A 278 -12.11 25.83 -2.38
C PRO A 278 -10.66 25.98 -1.91
N SER A 279 -10.30 25.40 -0.76
CA SER A 279 -8.94 25.46 -0.19
C SER A 279 -7.95 24.48 -0.82
N TYR A 280 -8.36 23.64 -1.77
CA TYR A 280 -7.48 22.64 -2.35
C TYR A 280 -6.57 23.23 -3.45
N TYR A 281 -5.43 23.81 -3.04
CA TYR A 281 -4.52 24.56 -3.91
C TYR A 281 -4.04 23.77 -5.15
N ARG A 282 -3.86 22.45 -5.06
CA ARG A 282 -3.41 21.61 -6.18
C ARG A 282 -4.40 21.58 -7.34
N ALA A 283 -5.71 21.68 -7.06
CA ALA A 283 -6.71 21.77 -8.13
C ALA A 283 -6.63 23.12 -8.85
N TRP A 284 -6.41 24.21 -8.11
CA TRP A 284 -6.15 25.53 -8.70
C TRP A 284 -4.88 25.55 -9.55
N LEU A 285 -3.80 24.94 -9.07
CA LEU A 285 -2.54 24.79 -9.80
C LEU A 285 -2.76 24.05 -11.13
N MET A 286 -3.33 22.84 -11.10
CA MET A 286 -3.51 22.05 -12.32
C MET A 286 -4.57 22.63 -13.28
N ARG A 287 -5.55 23.36 -12.74
CA ARG A 287 -6.47 24.17 -13.56
C ARG A 287 -5.72 25.27 -14.30
N GLY A 288 -4.82 25.98 -13.61
CA GLY A 288 -3.96 26.98 -14.23
C GLY A 288 -3.09 26.39 -15.33
N TYR A 289 -2.52 25.20 -15.08
CA TYR A 289 -1.74 24.47 -16.09
C TYR A 289 -2.58 24.11 -17.32
N ALA A 290 -3.82 23.65 -17.11
CA ALA A 290 -4.73 23.35 -18.22
C ALA A 290 -5.00 24.58 -19.09
N PHE A 291 -5.26 25.75 -18.47
CA PHE A 291 -5.45 27.00 -19.21
C PHE A 291 -4.18 27.47 -19.93
N TYR A 292 -3.02 27.32 -19.28
CA TYR A 292 -1.73 27.64 -19.87
C TYR A 292 -1.48 26.83 -21.16
N CYS A 293 -1.70 25.51 -21.13
CA CYS A 293 -1.58 24.66 -22.31
C CYS A 293 -2.58 24.98 -23.43
N MET A 294 -3.63 25.74 -23.12
CA MET A 294 -4.60 26.27 -24.08
C MET A 294 -4.33 27.74 -24.46
N GLU A 295 -3.17 28.28 -24.08
CA GLU A 295 -2.76 29.68 -24.31
C GLU A 295 -3.71 30.72 -23.69
N ARG A 296 -4.54 30.31 -22.72
CA ARG A 296 -5.45 31.18 -21.96
C ARG A 296 -4.74 31.76 -20.74
N TYR A 297 -3.77 32.64 -20.99
CA TYR A 297 -2.86 33.14 -19.96
C TYR A 297 -3.55 33.89 -18.82
N GLU A 298 -4.58 34.69 -19.09
CA GLU A 298 -5.32 35.43 -18.06
C GLU A 298 -6.02 34.49 -17.05
N ASP A 299 -6.71 33.47 -17.55
CA ASP A 299 -7.38 32.45 -16.71
C ASP A 299 -6.38 31.61 -15.91
N ALA A 300 -5.23 31.32 -16.52
CA ALA A 300 -4.14 30.60 -15.88
C ALA A 300 -3.56 31.43 -14.72
N GLN A 301 -3.32 32.73 -14.92
CA GLN A 301 -2.85 33.63 -13.86
C GLN A 301 -3.83 33.72 -12.70
N ILE A 302 -5.14 33.84 -12.96
CA ILE A 302 -6.16 33.84 -11.90
C ILE A 302 -6.06 32.56 -11.07
N SER A 303 -5.90 31.41 -11.73
CA SER A 303 -5.81 30.11 -11.07
C SER A 303 -4.53 29.97 -10.24
N TYR A 304 -3.38 30.40 -10.77
CA TYR A 304 -2.11 30.37 -10.02
C TYR A 304 -2.08 31.37 -8.87
N ASN A 305 -2.66 32.56 -9.02
CA ASN A 305 -2.81 33.52 -7.92
C ASN A 305 -3.65 32.93 -6.80
N LYS A 306 -4.76 32.25 -7.11
CA LYS A 306 -5.55 31.53 -6.10
C LYS A 306 -4.79 30.38 -5.45
N ALA A 307 -4.01 29.61 -6.22
CA ALA A 307 -3.15 28.58 -5.65
C ALA A 307 -2.11 29.17 -4.67
N LEU A 308 -1.52 30.33 -4.99
CA LEU A 308 -0.55 31.03 -4.15
C LEU A 308 -1.18 31.73 -2.93
N GLU A 309 -2.41 32.22 -3.02
CA GLU A 309 -3.16 32.72 -1.86
C GLU A 309 -3.39 31.61 -0.82
N LEU A 310 -3.65 30.39 -1.29
CA LEU A 310 -3.90 29.22 -0.43
C LEU A 310 -2.61 28.59 0.09
N GLN A 311 -1.56 28.54 -0.74
CA GLN A 311 -0.26 27.95 -0.42
C GLN A 311 0.88 28.86 -0.95
N PRO A 312 1.31 29.87 -0.16
CA PRO A 312 2.31 30.85 -0.60
C PRO A 312 3.71 30.26 -0.85
N ASP A 313 4.02 29.14 -0.20
CA ASP A 313 5.27 28.37 -0.28
C ASP A 313 5.20 27.24 -1.33
N SER A 314 4.31 27.34 -2.31
CA SER A 314 4.25 26.40 -3.44
C SER A 314 5.26 26.79 -4.53
N SER A 315 6.41 26.11 -4.58
CA SER A 315 7.43 26.32 -5.62
C SER A 315 6.87 26.15 -7.04
N ASP A 316 6.06 25.12 -7.27
CA ASP A 316 5.38 24.87 -8.56
C ASP A 316 4.47 26.03 -8.97
N SER A 317 3.68 26.57 -8.05
CA SER A 317 2.77 27.67 -8.36
C SER A 317 3.53 28.93 -8.76
N TRP A 318 4.66 29.22 -8.11
CA TRP A 318 5.55 30.32 -8.50
C TRP A 318 6.21 30.07 -9.85
N TYR A 319 6.71 28.85 -10.07
CA TYR A 319 7.33 28.46 -11.34
C TYR A 319 6.38 28.64 -12.51
N TYR A 320 5.18 28.03 -12.48
CA TYR A 320 4.25 28.13 -13.59
C TYR A 320 3.69 29.54 -13.80
N LYS A 321 3.58 30.34 -12.74
CA LYS A 321 3.26 31.77 -12.88
C LYS A 321 4.40 32.52 -13.59
N GLY A 322 5.65 32.21 -13.27
CA GLY A 322 6.84 32.75 -13.95
C GLY A 322 6.89 32.39 -15.42
N ILE A 323 6.51 31.15 -15.78
CA ILE A 323 6.41 30.71 -17.18
C ILE A 323 5.43 31.58 -17.97
N ILE A 324 4.25 31.88 -17.41
CA ILE A 324 3.29 32.77 -18.10
C ILE A 324 3.94 34.14 -18.38
N PHE A 325 4.61 34.73 -17.38
CA PHE A 325 5.25 36.03 -17.56
C PHE A 325 6.38 35.98 -18.59
N ALA A 326 7.15 34.89 -18.63
CA ALA A 326 8.18 34.69 -19.65
C ALA A 326 7.56 34.67 -21.06
N ASP A 327 6.47 33.91 -21.24
CA ASP A 327 5.79 33.79 -22.54
C ASP A 327 5.09 35.10 -22.96
N THR A 328 4.61 35.90 -22.00
CA THR A 328 4.06 37.25 -22.25
C THR A 328 5.12 38.35 -22.28
N HIS A 329 6.41 37.99 -22.30
CA HIS A 329 7.57 38.90 -22.41
C HIS A 329 7.72 39.90 -21.23
N GLN A 330 7.15 39.57 -20.07
CA GLN A 330 7.29 40.30 -18.80
C GLN A 330 8.48 39.72 -18.01
N ILE A 331 9.69 40.02 -18.49
CA ILE A 331 10.92 39.33 -18.04
C ILE A 331 11.21 39.57 -16.55
N ASP A 332 11.02 40.78 -16.05
CA ASP A 332 11.34 41.11 -14.65
C ASP A 332 10.39 40.41 -13.67
N GLU A 333 9.10 40.34 -14.00
CA GLU A 333 8.10 39.59 -13.23
C GLU A 333 8.37 38.09 -13.28
N ALA A 334 8.78 37.55 -14.42
CA ALA A 334 9.16 36.15 -14.57
C ALA A 334 10.38 35.80 -13.70
N LEU A 335 11.43 36.62 -13.74
CA LEU A 335 12.62 36.46 -12.90
C LEU A 335 12.28 36.48 -11.41
N SER A 336 11.40 37.40 -10.99
CA SER A 336 10.93 37.48 -9.60
C SER A 336 10.20 36.18 -9.18
N CYS A 337 9.34 35.65 -10.04
CA CYS A 337 8.64 34.39 -9.79
C CYS A 337 9.59 33.20 -9.71
N PHE A 338 10.54 33.06 -10.64
CA PHE A 338 11.53 31.99 -10.58
C PHE A 338 12.46 32.12 -9.37
N HIS A 339 12.82 33.34 -8.99
CA HIS A 339 13.56 33.58 -7.75
C HIS A 339 12.81 33.07 -6.53
N LYS A 340 11.50 33.37 -6.42
CA LYS A 340 10.66 32.84 -5.34
C LYS A 340 10.55 31.31 -5.35
N ALA A 341 10.39 30.70 -6.53
CA ALA A 341 10.35 29.24 -6.66
C ALA A 341 11.65 28.59 -6.16
N ILE A 342 12.82 29.17 -6.50
CA ILE A 342 14.15 28.68 -6.10
C ILE A 342 14.45 29.00 -4.63
N GLU A 343 13.96 30.11 -4.08
CA GLU A 343 14.07 30.42 -2.64
C GLU A 343 13.35 29.36 -1.80
N ILE A 344 12.17 28.92 -2.24
CA ILE A 344 11.38 27.87 -1.59
C ILE A 344 12.01 26.49 -1.82
N GLN A 345 12.42 26.21 -3.05
CA GLN A 345 12.99 24.93 -3.46
C GLN A 345 14.32 25.16 -4.21
N PRO A 346 15.47 25.16 -3.50
CA PRO A 346 16.77 25.45 -4.11
C PRO A 346 17.24 24.45 -5.17
N ASP A 347 16.67 23.25 -5.19
CA ASP A 347 16.95 22.19 -6.16
C ASP A 347 15.93 22.11 -7.31
N TYR A 348 15.09 23.15 -7.50
CA TYR A 348 14.12 23.20 -8.59
C TYR A 348 14.82 23.46 -9.94
N LEU A 349 15.21 22.37 -10.57
CA LEU A 349 15.99 22.32 -11.80
C LEU A 349 15.36 23.13 -12.96
N GLU A 350 14.06 22.97 -13.21
CA GLU A 350 13.37 23.66 -14.29
C GLU A 350 13.35 25.17 -14.06
N ALA A 351 13.09 25.61 -12.83
CA ALA A 351 13.11 27.03 -12.47
C ALA A 351 14.52 27.64 -12.65
N LEU A 352 15.58 26.91 -12.27
CA LEU A 352 16.97 27.33 -12.48
C LEU A 352 17.30 27.49 -13.97
N CYS A 353 16.91 26.53 -14.80
CA CYS A 353 17.16 26.59 -16.24
C CYS A 353 16.42 27.77 -16.88
N GLN A 354 15.16 28.00 -16.51
CA GLN A 354 14.36 29.10 -17.05
C GLN A 354 14.88 30.46 -16.59
N ARG A 355 15.26 30.60 -15.31
CA ARG A 355 15.86 31.84 -14.80
C ARG A 355 17.22 32.13 -15.45
N GLY A 356 18.06 31.09 -15.61
CA GLY A 356 19.34 31.19 -16.30
C GLY A 356 19.17 31.62 -17.76
N TYR A 357 18.17 31.09 -18.46
CA TYR A 357 17.84 31.51 -19.82
C TYR A 357 17.38 32.98 -19.89
N LEU A 358 16.51 33.43 -18.97
CA LEU A 358 16.10 34.84 -18.93
C LEU A 358 17.27 35.78 -18.61
N PHE A 359 18.18 35.41 -17.71
CA PHE A 359 19.40 36.18 -17.48
C PHE A 359 20.31 36.25 -18.70
N PHE A 360 20.40 35.15 -19.48
CA PHE A 360 21.14 35.15 -20.74
C PHE A 360 20.53 36.14 -21.75
N LEU A 361 19.21 36.19 -21.87
CA LEU A 361 18.51 37.15 -22.73
C LEU A 361 18.71 38.61 -22.29
N GLN A 362 18.84 38.87 -20.98
CA GLN A 362 19.20 40.19 -20.44
C GLN A 362 20.70 40.50 -20.51
N GLU A 363 21.50 39.68 -21.20
CA GLU A 363 22.96 39.77 -21.28
C GLU A 363 23.68 39.69 -19.91
N ASN A 364 23.00 39.20 -18.88
CA ASN A 364 23.54 38.99 -17.55
C ASN A 364 24.18 37.59 -17.46
N TYR A 365 25.24 37.42 -18.25
CA TYR A 365 25.86 36.12 -18.47
C TYR A 365 26.46 35.50 -17.20
N GLN A 366 26.89 36.31 -16.23
CA GLN A 366 27.44 35.80 -14.97
C GLN A 366 26.39 35.09 -14.12
N GLN A 367 25.19 35.69 -14.00
CA GLN A 367 24.09 35.07 -13.25
C GLN A 367 23.50 33.87 -14.01
N ALA A 368 23.38 33.96 -15.33
CA ALA A 368 22.99 32.83 -16.17
C ALA A 368 23.91 31.62 -15.98
N LEU A 369 25.22 31.84 -16.00
CA LEU A 369 26.21 30.78 -15.81
C LEU A 369 26.07 30.12 -14.43
N ALA A 370 25.88 30.91 -13.37
CA ALA A 370 25.70 30.39 -12.02
C ALA A 370 24.46 29.48 -11.89
N ASP A 371 23.35 29.88 -12.50
CA ASP A 371 22.11 29.09 -12.50
C ASP A 371 22.26 27.78 -13.28
N PHE A 372 22.87 27.81 -14.47
CA PHE A 372 23.14 26.60 -15.24
C PHE A 372 24.12 25.66 -14.52
N GLU A 373 25.15 26.20 -13.86
CA GLU A 373 26.07 25.39 -13.05
C GLU A 373 25.42 24.79 -11.81
N GLN A 374 24.45 25.48 -11.21
CA GLN A 374 23.64 24.91 -10.14
C GLN A 374 22.74 23.79 -10.66
N ALA A 375 22.05 24.00 -11.78
CA ALA A 375 21.23 22.97 -12.42
C ALA A 375 22.05 21.70 -12.78
N ILE A 376 23.25 21.87 -13.34
CA ILE A 376 24.18 20.76 -13.64
C ILE A 376 24.65 20.03 -12.37
N ARG A 377 24.83 20.74 -11.25
CA ARG A 377 25.18 20.12 -9.97
C ARG A 377 24.04 19.24 -9.43
N ILE A 378 22.79 19.63 -9.68
CA ILE A 378 21.60 18.86 -9.29
C ILE A 378 21.43 17.65 -10.22
N ASP A 379 21.45 17.88 -11.54
CA ASP A 379 21.40 16.82 -12.55
C ASP A 379 22.53 16.98 -13.58
N THR A 380 23.57 16.16 -13.41
CA THR A 380 24.73 16.13 -14.30
C THR A 380 24.43 15.71 -15.73
N ASN A 381 23.26 15.11 -15.98
CA ASN A 381 22.81 14.67 -17.30
C ASN A 381 21.75 15.60 -17.91
N ASN A 382 21.50 16.77 -17.33
CA ASN A 382 20.57 17.72 -17.91
C ASN A 382 21.17 18.42 -19.14
N SER A 383 20.76 17.98 -20.32
CA SER A 383 21.24 18.51 -21.61
C SER A 383 20.98 20.01 -21.78
N GLN A 384 19.80 20.49 -21.39
CA GLN A 384 19.41 21.90 -21.51
C GLN A 384 20.31 22.83 -20.67
N ALA A 385 20.66 22.43 -19.45
CA ALA A 385 21.55 23.19 -18.58
C ALA A 385 22.99 23.22 -19.14
N TRP A 386 23.48 22.11 -19.68
CA TRP A 386 24.78 22.07 -20.36
C TRP A 386 24.82 22.95 -21.62
N TYR A 387 23.74 22.94 -22.40
CA TYR A 387 23.59 23.78 -23.58
C TYR A 387 23.58 25.27 -23.19
N GLY A 388 22.75 25.66 -22.22
CA GLY A 388 22.70 27.03 -21.71
C GLY A 388 24.03 27.50 -21.12
N LYS A 389 24.77 26.62 -20.43
CA LYS A 389 26.14 26.88 -19.99
C LYS A 389 27.08 27.15 -21.16
N GLY A 390 27.02 26.34 -22.23
CA GLY A 390 27.81 26.53 -23.44
C GLY A 390 27.57 27.88 -24.10
N ASP A 391 26.31 28.23 -24.34
CA ASP A 391 25.91 29.51 -24.95
C ASP A 391 26.39 30.69 -24.11
N THR A 392 26.23 30.59 -22.79
CA THR A 392 26.64 31.64 -21.86
C THR A 392 28.17 31.82 -21.84
N LEU A 393 28.94 30.72 -21.85
CA LEU A 393 30.40 30.77 -21.89
C LEU A 393 30.93 31.34 -23.21
N ALA A 394 30.29 31.03 -24.33
CA ALA A 394 30.63 31.60 -25.63
C ALA A 394 30.43 33.12 -25.64
N LYS A 395 29.33 33.63 -25.06
CA LYS A 395 29.11 35.08 -24.89
C LYS A 395 30.12 35.75 -23.97
N LEU A 396 30.64 35.02 -22.98
CA LEU A 396 31.73 35.44 -22.10
C LEU A 396 33.14 35.28 -22.73
N GLN A 397 33.25 34.87 -24.00
CA GLN A 397 34.52 34.60 -24.70
C GLN A 397 35.40 33.53 -24.03
N ARG A 398 34.76 32.57 -23.34
CA ARG A 398 35.41 31.41 -22.69
C ARG A 398 35.27 30.17 -23.58
N ASP A 399 35.80 30.26 -24.79
CA ASP A 399 35.52 29.31 -25.88
C ASP A 399 35.93 27.87 -25.55
N GLU A 400 37.08 27.67 -24.89
CA GLU A 400 37.55 26.33 -24.52
C GLU A 400 36.57 25.62 -23.58
N GLU A 401 36.03 26.33 -22.59
CA GLU A 401 35.06 25.80 -21.65
C GLU A 401 33.69 25.59 -22.29
N ALA A 402 33.29 26.49 -23.21
CA ALA A 402 32.08 26.35 -24.00
C ALA A 402 32.11 25.06 -24.85
N ILE A 403 33.24 24.78 -25.51
CA ILE A 403 33.44 23.54 -26.29
C ILE A 403 33.29 22.30 -25.39
N ILE A 404 33.80 22.33 -24.15
CA ILE A 404 33.64 21.22 -23.19
C ILE A 404 32.16 21.03 -22.85
N ALA A 405 31.43 22.11 -22.59
CA ALA A 405 30.00 22.05 -22.29
C ALA A 405 29.20 21.48 -23.48
N TYR A 406 29.43 21.96 -24.70
CA TYR A 406 28.78 21.42 -25.91
C TYR A 406 29.15 19.96 -26.19
N LYS A 407 30.40 19.55 -25.94
CA LYS A 407 30.79 18.13 -26.01
C LYS A 407 29.99 17.27 -25.04
N LYS A 408 29.65 17.80 -23.86
CA LYS A 408 28.81 17.08 -22.90
C LYS A 408 27.37 16.96 -23.39
N VAL A 409 26.79 18.01 -23.99
CA VAL A 409 25.47 17.94 -24.66
C VAL A 409 25.47 16.84 -25.72
N LEU A 410 26.50 16.78 -26.57
CA LEU A 410 26.63 15.75 -27.61
C LEU A 410 26.67 14.31 -27.07
N GLN A 411 27.29 14.10 -25.91
CA GLN A 411 27.30 12.80 -25.25
C GLN A 411 25.92 12.42 -24.71
N LEU A 412 25.15 13.40 -24.22
CA LEU A 412 23.83 13.21 -23.65
C LEU A 412 22.76 13.04 -24.73
N GLU A 413 22.86 13.77 -25.84
CA GLU A 413 21.93 13.75 -26.98
C GLU A 413 22.65 13.57 -28.32
N PRO A 414 23.03 12.34 -28.69
CA PRO A 414 23.77 12.05 -29.93
C PRO A 414 23.01 12.36 -31.23
N LYS A 415 21.70 12.67 -31.15
CA LYS A 415 20.78 12.85 -32.29
C LYS A 415 20.14 14.24 -32.35
N SER A 416 20.56 15.19 -31.51
CA SER A 416 20.08 16.57 -31.55
C SER A 416 20.63 17.28 -32.81
N ASN A 417 19.73 17.71 -33.70
CA ASN A 417 20.02 18.39 -34.97
C ASN A 417 20.52 19.84 -34.81
N ALA A 418 21.21 20.18 -33.71
CA ALA A 418 21.65 21.54 -33.41
C ALA A 418 22.75 22.11 -34.35
N TRP A 419 23.14 21.38 -35.40
CA TRP A 419 24.34 21.67 -36.20
C TRP A 419 24.07 22.13 -37.64
N GLN A 420 22.94 22.81 -37.89
CA GLN A 420 22.87 23.69 -39.07
C GLN A 420 23.26 25.11 -38.65
N ILE A 421 24.55 25.33 -38.41
CA ILE A 421 25.16 26.66 -38.49
C ILE A 421 26.35 26.56 -39.44
#